data_AF-A0A0X8CIS3-F1
#
_entry.id   AF-A0A0X8CIS3-F1
#
_cell.length_a   1.000
_cell.length_b   1.000
_cell.length_c   1.000
_cell.angle_alpha   90.00
_cell.angle_beta   90.00
_cell.angle_gamma   90.00
#
_symmetry.space_group_name_H-M   'P 1'
#
loop_
_entity.id
_entity.type
_entity.pdbx_description
1 polymer ?
#
loop_
_entity_poly.entity_id
_entity_poly.type
_entity_poly.pdbx_seq_one_letter_code
_entity_poly.pdbx_strand_id
1 'polypeptide(L)'
;MKVAIVLAGLVVVAVAAIVAIQPRFLKPASLAGVKKSDMFGFSPGMTSDETTKLVTQRHYLCRHGRGSLTLECEINGAKVTVYSDDADARRPIWRVHAELNNPGPQEAAVKSISDQFNAEAVKDQDGWTWIVGRGFKLSYDGTALNLVDAAAEARLRKTDAKR
;
A
#
# COMPACT_ATOMS: atom_id res chain seq x y z
N MET A 1 -21.72 -10.63 45.61
CA MET A 1 -21.18 -11.45 44.49
C MET A 1 -21.86 -11.23 43.13
N LYS A 2 -23.15 -10.83 43.03
CA LYS A 2 -23.81 -10.61 41.71
C LYS A 2 -23.42 -9.32 40.98
N VAL A 3 -23.12 -8.24 41.71
CA VAL A 3 -22.88 -6.90 41.12
C VAL A 3 -21.56 -6.81 40.34
N ALA A 4 -20.52 -7.55 40.77
CA ALA A 4 -19.21 -7.55 40.11
C ALA A 4 -19.22 -8.21 38.73
N ILE A 5 -20.03 -9.26 38.55
CA ILE A 5 -20.16 -9.98 37.26
C ILE A 5 -20.91 -9.11 36.24
N VAL A 6 -21.92 -8.36 36.70
CA VAL A 6 -22.69 -7.45 35.83
C VAL A 6 -21.83 -6.28 35.35
N LEU A 7 -20.99 -5.72 36.22
CA LEU A 7 -20.04 -4.64 35.84
C LEU A 7 -18.96 -5.13 34.87
N ALA A 8 -18.41 -6.33 35.07
CA ALA A 8 -17.44 -6.91 34.14
C ALA A 8 -18.06 -7.19 32.75
N GLY A 9 -19.31 -7.68 32.70
CA GLY A 9 -20.02 -7.88 31.44
C GLY A 9 -20.31 -6.58 30.70
N LEU A 10 -20.63 -5.49 31.42
CA LEU A 10 -20.97 -4.20 30.81
C LEU A 10 -19.76 -3.49 30.20
N VAL A 11 -18.57 -3.64 30.80
CA VAL A 11 -17.32 -3.08 30.26
C VAL A 11 -16.89 -3.82 28.98
N VAL A 12 -17.04 -5.14 28.91
CA VAL A 12 -16.69 -5.92 27.72
C VAL A 12 -17.60 -5.58 26.53
N VAL A 13 -18.90 -5.35 26.78
CA VAL A 13 -19.86 -4.95 25.73
C VAL A 13 -19.62 -3.51 25.27
N ALA A 14 -19.25 -2.60 26.17
CA ALA A 14 -18.95 -1.21 25.80
C ALA A 14 -17.68 -1.09 24.93
N VAL A 15 -16.62 -1.88 25.21
CA VAL A 15 -15.40 -1.88 24.39
C VAL A 15 -15.66 -2.51 23.02
N ALA A 16 -16.46 -3.57 22.92
CA ALA A 16 -16.85 -4.17 21.64
C ALA A 16 -17.67 -3.21 20.76
N ALA A 17 -18.55 -2.39 21.37
CA ALA A 17 -19.33 -1.39 20.66
C ALA A 17 -18.48 -0.21 20.14
N ILE A 18 -17.45 0.22 20.88
CA ILE A 18 -16.56 1.30 20.44
C ILE A 18 -15.69 0.85 19.25
N VAL A 19 -15.25 -0.42 19.22
CA VAL A 19 -14.49 -0.98 18.09
C VAL A 19 -15.34 -1.08 16.81
N ALA A 20 -16.66 -1.27 16.94
CA ALA A 20 -17.56 -1.38 15.78
C ALA A 20 -17.92 -0.02 15.13
N ILE A 21 -17.81 1.10 15.85
CA ILE A 21 -18.36 2.40 15.41
C ILE A 21 -17.32 3.28 14.68
N GLN A 22 -16.02 2.96 14.74
CA GLN A 22 -15.01 3.66 13.94
C GLN A 22 -14.14 2.71 13.10
N PRO A 23 -14.67 2.20 11.97
CA PRO A 23 -13.87 1.44 10.99
C PRO A 23 -12.79 2.28 10.27
N ARG A 24 -12.54 3.52 10.73
CA ARG A 24 -11.55 4.46 10.17
C ARG A 24 -10.23 4.54 10.95
N PHE A 25 -10.11 3.86 12.09
CA PHE A 25 -8.85 3.87 12.88
C PHE A 25 -7.90 2.70 12.59
N LEU A 26 -8.38 1.62 11.96
CA LEU A 26 -7.57 0.42 11.68
C LEU A 26 -7.01 0.36 10.26
N LYS A 27 -7.41 1.30 9.39
CA LYS A 27 -6.68 1.57 8.16
C LYS A 27 -5.75 2.73 8.47
N PRO A 28 -4.43 2.62 8.20
CA PRO A 28 -3.61 3.82 8.09
C PRO A 28 -4.39 4.83 7.26
N ALA A 29 -4.54 6.07 7.72
CA ALA A 29 -5.31 7.08 6.98
C ALA A 29 -4.84 7.22 5.53
N SER A 30 -3.58 6.87 5.30
CA SER A 30 -2.96 6.68 4.00
C SER A 30 -3.67 5.60 3.15
N LEU A 31 -3.98 4.44 3.70
CA LEU A 31 -4.47 3.25 3.00
C LEU A 31 -6.01 3.15 2.88
N ALA A 32 -6.77 4.15 3.33
CA ALA A 32 -8.24 4.07 3.40
C ALA A 32 -8.99 4.00 2.05
N GLY A 33 -8.34 4.29 0.91
CA GLY A 33 -8.98 4.38 -0.42
C GLY A 33 -8.47 3.42 -1.49
N VAL A 34 -7.68 2.42 -1.11
CA VAL A 34 -6.94 1.55 -2.02
C VAL A 34 -7.78 0.34 -2.45
N LYS A 35 -7.75 -0.03 -3.75
CA LYS A 35 -8.36 -1.27 -4.24
C LYS A 35 -7.42 -2.46 -3.98
N LYS A 36 -7.97 -3.69 -3.93
CA LYS A 36 -7.29 -4.93 -3.53
C LYS A 36 -5.97 -5.28 -4.27
N SER A 37 -5.62 -4.58 -5.34
CA SER A 37 -4.42 -4.80 -6.15
C SER A 37 -3.55 -3.56 -6.34
N ASP A 38 -3.91 -2.46 -5.68
CA ASP A 38 -3.39 -1.13 -5.98
C ASP A 38 -2.77 -0.56 -4.69
N MET A 39 -2.04 0.54 -4.74
CA MET A 39 -1.53 1.28 -3.58
C MET A 39 -1.90 2.74 -3.78
N PHE A 40 -2.83 3.27 -2.97
CA PHE A 40 -3.48 4.58 -3.19
C PHE A 40 -4.18 4.71 -4.56
N GLY A 41 -4.55 3.57 -5.16
CA GLY A 41 -5.12 3.50 -6.51
C GLY A 41 -4.08 3.40 -7.63
N PHE A 42 -2.78 3.48 -7.32
CA PHE A 42 -1.70 3.23 -8.27
C PHE A 42 -1.36 1.74 -8.31
N SER A 43 -1.18 1.19 -9.50
CA SER A 43 -0.84 -0.23 -9.66
C SER A 43 0.23 -0.41 -10.73
N PRO A 44 1.12 -1.39 -10.56
CA PRO A 44 1.92 -1.87 -11.67
C PRO A 44 1.01 -2.26 -12.86
N GLY A 45 1.40 -1.86 -14.06
CA GLY A 45 0.66 -2.05 -15.32
C GLY A 45 -0.17 -0.85 -15.78
N MET A 46 -0.46 0.14 -14.92
CA MET A 46 -1.16 1.36 -15.33
C MET A 46 -0.30 2.20 -16.27
N THR A 47 -0.88 2.75 -17.33
CA THR A 47 -0.21 3.69 -18.23
C THR A 47 -0.08 5.09 -17.61
N SER A 48 0.78 5.94 -18.18
CA SER A 48 0.89 7.33 -17.77
C SER A 48 -0.44 8.09 -17.88
N ASP A 49 -1.25 7.85 -18.91
CA ASP A 49 -2.59 8.47 -19.06
C ASP A 49 -3.56 8.04 -17.96
N GLU A 50 -3.62 6.74 -17.64
CA GLU A 50 -4.43 6.24 -16.52
C GLU A 50 -3.97 6.83 -15.19
N THR A 51 -2.66 6.99 -15.03
CA THR A 51 -2.05 7.61 -13.85
C THR A 51 -2.42 9.09 -13.73
N THR A 52 -2.30 9.84 -14.82
CA THR A 52 -2.70 11.25 -14.87
C THR A 52 -4.17 11.41 -14.56
N LYS A 53 -5.05 10.57 -15.14
CA LYS A 53 -6.48 10.56 -14.83
C LYS A 53 -6.74 10.30 -13.35
N LEU A 54 -6.08 9.32 -12.74
CA LEU A 54 -6.21 9.03 -11.32
C LEU A 54 -5.82 10.25 -10.47
N VAL A 55 -4.65 10.83 -10.74
CA VAL A 55 -4.12 12.00 -10.01
C VAL A 55 -5.08 13.18 -10.11
N THR A 56 -5.61 13.47 -11.31
CA THR A 56 -6.57 14.55 -11.52
C THR A 56 -7.90 14.25 -10.82
N GLN A 57 -8.46 13.05 -10.95
CA GLN A 57 -9.74 12.69 -10.32
C GLN A 57 -9.67 12.73 -8.79
N ARG A 58 -8.55 12.29 -8.22
CA ARG A 58 -8.33 12.24 -6.77
C ARG A 58 -7.75 13.53 -6.19
N HIS A 59 -7.39 14.49 -7.04
CA HIS A 59 -6.77 15.76 -6.66
C HIS A 59 -5.48 15.56 -5.83
N TYR A 60 -4.66 14.58 -6.23
CA TYR A 60 -3.39 14.33 -5.54
C TYR A 60 -2.36 15.42 -5.85
N LEU A 61 -1.60 15.80 -4.83
CA LEU A 61 -0.49 16.73 -4.98
C LEU A 61 0.74 15.95 -5.45
N CYS A 62 0.95 15.94 -6.77
CA CYS A 62 2.06 15.21 -7.39
C CYS A 62 3.04 16.15 -8.10
N ARG A 63 4.31 15.73 -8.11
CA ARG A 63 5.42 16.39 -8.79
C ARG A 63 6.16 15.34 -9.61
N HIS A 64 6.60 15.71 -10.81
CA HIS A 64 7.47 14.84 -11.60
C HIS A 64 8.89 14.93 -11.02
N GLY A 65 9.53 13.78 -10.82
CA GLY A 65 10.90 13.70 -10.34
C GLY A 65 11.91 14.12 -11.42
N ARG A 66 13.19 14.23 -11.04
CA ARG A 66 14.26 14.57 -11.99
C ARG A 66 14.48 13.37 -12.91
N GLY A 67 13.99 13.48 -14.14
CA GLY A 67 13.91 12.40 -15.12
C GLY A 67 12.45 12.01 -15.29
N SER A 68 11.89 12.21 -16.48
CA SER A 68 10.46 12.19 -16.84
C SER A 68 9.67 10.88 -16.54
N LEU A 69 10.29 9.93 -15.86
CA LEU A 69 9.80 8.58 -15.58
C LEU A 69 9.35 8.37 -14.13
N THR A 70 9.56 9.35 -13.27
CA THR A 70 9.21 9.28 -11.87
C THR A 70 8.13 10.30 -11.53
N LEU A 71 7.09 9.85 -10.82
CA LEU A 71 6.03 10.68 -10.31
C LEU A 71 5.98 10.52 -8.79
N GLU A 72 6.16 11.62 -8.06
CA GLU A 72 6.10 11.66 -6.60
C GLU A 72 4.81 12.34 -6.17
N CYS A 73 4.00 11.70 -5.35
CA CYS A 73 2.74 12.19 -4.83
C CYS A 73 2.75 12.20 -3.30
N GLU A 74 2.22 13.26 -2.69
CA GLU A 74 1.96 13.31 -1.26
C GLU A 74 0.48 13.02 -1.01
N ILE A 75 0.18 11.91 -0.33
CA ILE A 75 -1.19 11.41 -0.14
C ILE A 75 -1.40 11.09 1.33
N ASN A 76 -2.25 11.87 2.01
CA ASN A 76 -2.59 11.69 3.43
C ASN A 76 -1.35 11.53 4.33
N GLY A 77 -0.30 12.31 4.06
CA GLY A 77 0.96 12.24 4.79
C GLY A 77 1.83 11.02 4.48
N ALA A 78 1.57 10.28 3.39
CA ALA A 78 2.48 9.28 2.83
C ALA A 78 3.13 9.84 1.56
N LYS A 79 4.42 9.55 1.36
CA LYS A 79 5.14 9.89 0.13
C LYS A 79 5.08 8.70 -0.81
N VAL A 80 4.32 8.82 -1.90
CA VAL A 80 4.17 7.78 -2.92
C VAL A 80 5.05 8.13 -4.12
N THR A 81 5.96 7.23 -4.50
CA THR A 81 6.80 7.36 -5.69
C THR A 81 6.45 6.27 -6.69
N VAL A 82 6.16 6.68 -7.91
CA VAL A 82 5.76 5.81 -9.01
C VAL A 82 6.87 5.83 -10.06
N TYR A 83 7.27 4.65 -10.53
CA TYR A 83 8.27 4.49 -11.58
C TYR A 83 7.65 3.91 -12.85
N SER A 84 7.95 4.54 -13.98
CA SER A 84 7.42 4.20 -15.29
C SER A 84 8.54 3.76 -16.26
N ASP A 85 8.28 2.70 -17.04
CA ASP A 85 8.55 2.66 -18.49
C ASP A 85 9.34 3.75 -19.21
N ASP A 86 10.52 3.52 -19.79
CA ASP A 86 10.99 4.34 -20.92
C ASP A 86 10.30 4.03 -22.26
N ALA A 87 9.42 3.03 -22.33
CA ALA A 87 8.75 2.62 -23.57
C ALA A 87 7.45 3.41 -23.88
N ASP A 88 7.56 4.58 -24.55
CA ASP A 88 6.52 5.38 -25.29
C ASP A 88 5.22 5.75 -24.52
N ALA A 89 4.30 6.65 -24.93
CA ALA A 89 3.10 7.11 -24.16
C ALA A 89 2.18 5.99 -23.56
N ARG A 90 2.47 4.73 -23.93
CA ARG A 90 2.15 3.43 -23.32
C ARG A 90 2.94 3.07 -22.05
N ARG A 91 3.77 3.96 -21.47
CA ARG A 91 4.75 3.69 -20.39
C ARG A 91 4.05 3.10 -19.17
N PRO A 92 4.12 1.77 -18.93
CA PRO A 92 3.45 1.19 -17.80
C PRO A 92 4.21 1.58 -16.52
N ILE A 93 3.46 1.84 -15.46
CA ILE A 93 3.96 1.81 -14.10
C ILE A 93 4.48 0.41 -13.84
N TRP A 94 5.65 0.30 -13.24
CA TRP A 94 6.23 -1.00 -12.89
C TRP A 94 6.43 -1.19 -11.40
N ARG A 95 6.63 -0.07 -10.71
CA ARG A 95 6.90 -0.04 -9.29
C ARG A 95 6.17 1.14 -8.68
N VAL A 96 5.47 0.86 -7.59
CA VAL A 96 4.89 1.87 -6.73
C VAL A 96 5.53 1.70 -5.37
N HIS A 97 6.19 2.75 -4.90
CA HIS A 97 6.82 2.83 -3.59
C HIS A 97 6.04 3.82 -2.73
N ALA A 98 5.80 3.52 -1.45
CA ALA A 98 5.14 4.43 -0.53
C ALA A 98 5.84 4.42 0.82
N GLU A 99 6.38 5.56 1.21
CA GLU A 99 6.92 5.78 2.55
C GLU A 99 5.80 6.24 3.47
N LEU A 100 5.63 5.54 4.59
CA LEU A 100 4.60 5.84 5.58
C LEU A 100 5.23 6.69 6.69
N ASN A 101 4.78 7.93 6.89
CA ASN A 101 5.33 8.82 7.91
C ASN A 101 5.05 8.37 9.37
N ASN A 102 4.08 7.48 9.57
CA ASN A 102 3.80 6.88 10.88
C ASN A 102 3.14 5.51 10.72
N PRO A 103 3.92 4.43 10.53
CA PRO A 103 3.37 3.10 10.25
C PRO A 103 2.62 2.48 11.46
N GLY A 104 2.75 3.04 12.66
CA GLY A 104 2.26 2.41 13.89
C GLY A 104 3.01 1.11 14.22
N PRO A 105 2.52 0.31 15.20
CA PRO A 105 3.13 -0.97 15.54
C PRO A 105 3.17 -1.91 14.34
N GLN A 106 4.33 -2.52 14.07
CA GLN A 106 4.57 -3.30 12.85
C GLN A 106 3.54 -4.43 12.65
N GLU A 107 3.14 -5.12 13.72
CA GLU A 107 2.12 -6.18 13.66
C GLU A 107 0.74 -5.64 13.28
N ALA A 108 0.37 -4.46 13.78
CA ALA A 108 -0.89 -3.81 13.41
C ALA A 108 -0.87 -3.35 11.95
N ALA A 109 0.28 -2.84 11.48
CA ALA A 109 0.48 -2.49 10.07
C ALA A 109 0.37 -3.72 9.16
N VAL A 110 1.08 -4.80 9.48
CA VAL A 110 1.07 -6.06 8.71
C VAL A 110 -0.34 -6.65 8.63
N LYS A 111 -1.06 -6.67 9.75
CA LYS A 111 -2.46 -7.11 9.78
C LYS A 111 -3.35 -6.23 8.90
N SER A 112 -3.24 -4.91 9.04
CA SER A 112 -4.02 -3.96 8.26
C SER A 112 -3.75 -4.10 6.75
N ILE A 113 -2.50 -4.28 6.34
CA ILE A 113 -2.10 -4.53 4.95
C ILE A 113 -2.68 -5.86 4.46
N SER A 114 -2.56 -6.92 5.26
CA SER A 114 -3.09 -8.24 4.91
C SER A 114 -4.62 -8.20 4.68
N ASP A 115 -5.35 -7.54 5.59
CA ASP A 115 -6.79 -7.37 5.48
C ASP A 115 -7.18 -6.52 4.25
N GLN A 116 -6.40 -5.48 3.97
CA GLN A 116 -6.64 -4.57 2.84
C GLN A 116 -6.47 -5.25 1.48
N PHE A 117 -5.39 -6.02 1.33
CA PHE A 117 -5.08 -6.73 0.08
C PHE A 117 -5.71 -8.12 0.02
N ASN A 118 -6.33 -8.58 1.11
CA ASN A 118 -6.89 -9.93 1.25
C ASN A 118 -5.84 -11.00 0.88
N ALA A 119 -4.65 -10.85 1.45
CA ALA A 119 -3.50 -11.70 1.20
C ALA A 119 -2.77 -11.99 2.51
N GLU A 120 -2.19 -13.18 2.63
CA GLU A 120 -1.41 -13.57 3.80
C GLU A 120 0.02 -13.03 3.69
N ALA A 121 0.54 -12.50 4.81
CA ALA A 121 1.90 -11.99 4.89
C ALA A 121 2.88 -13.16 5.06
N VAL A 122 3.91 -13.19 4.24
CA VAL A 122 5.08 -14.06 4.38
C VAL A 122 6.22 -13.24 4.94
N LYS A 123 6.73 -13.64 6.11
CA LYS A 123 7.90 -13.02 6.71
C LYS A 123 9.16 -13.44 5.96
N ASP A 124 9.94 -12.46 5.50
CA ASP A 124 11.22 -12.62 4.82
C ASP A 124 12.35 -12.01 5.70
N GLN A 125 13.61 -12.17 5.29
CA GLN A 125 14.76 -11.61 6.01
C GLN A 125 14.72 -10.08 6.09
N ASP A 126 14.18 -9.43 5.06
CA ASP A 126 14.13 -7.97 4.91
C ASP A 126 12.80 -7.35 5.34
N GLY A 127 11.82 -8.16 5.80
CA GLY A 127 10.52 -7.64 6.23
C GLY A 127 9.36 -8.60 5.94
N TRP A 128 8.25 -8.04 5.46
CA TRP A 128 7.02 -8.79 5.15
C TRP A 128 6.71 -8.67 3.66
N THR A 129 6.23 -9.77 3.08
CA THR A 129 5.87 -9.81 1.67
C THR A 129 4.49 -10.41 1.48
N TRP A 130 3.79 -9.97 0.45
CA TRP A 130 2.49 -10.52 0.04
C TRP A 130 2.50 -10.73 -1.45
N ILE A 131 1.79 -11.76 -1.90
CA ILE A 131 1.40 -11.90 -3.30
C ILE A 131 -0.03 -11.37 -3.43
N VAL A 132 -0.17 -10.26 -4.15
CA VAL A 132 -1.44 -9.54 -4.26
C VAL A 132 -1.91 -9.46 -5.72
N GLY A 133 -3.22 -9.51 -5.92
CA GLY A 133 -3.83 -9.38 -7.25
C GLY A 133 -3.34 -10.42 -8.27
N ARG A 134 -2.85 -9.94 -9.43
CA ARG A 134 -2.43 -10.75 -10.59
C ARG A 134 -0.94 -11.18 -10.53
N GLY A 135 -0.44 -11.51 -9.34
CA GLY A 135 0.96 -11.89 -9.15
C GLY A 135 1.90 -10.72 -8.92
N PHE A 136 1.40 -9.63 -8.36
CA PHE A 136 2.26 -8.54 -7.88
C PHE A 136 2.88 -8.90 -6.54
N LYS A 137 4.14 -8.52 -6.36
CA LYS A 137 4.84 -8.65 -5.10
C LYS A 137 4.71 -7.34 -4.33
N LEU A 138 4.01 -7.39 -3.20
CA LEU A 138 4.01 -6.31 -2.20
C LEU A 138 5.06 -6.64 -1.14
N SER A 139 5.83 -5.66 -0.73
CA SER A 139 6.86 -5.79 0.32
C SER A 139 6.78 -4.63 1.30
N TYR A 140 7.10 -4.90 2.56
CA TYR A 140 7.06 -3.95 3.66
C TYR A 140 8.24 -4.17 4.60
N ASP A 141 9.13 -3.19 4.69
CA ASP A 141 10.34 -3.24 5.52
C ASP A 141 10.12 -2.75 6.98
N GLY A 142 8.92 -2.27 7.30
CA GLY A 142 8.60 -1.63 8.58
C GLY A 142 8.41 -0.11 8.50
N THR A 143 8.77 0.50 7.38
CA THR A 143 8.65 1.94 7.12
C THR A 143 8.06 2.26 5.75
N ALA A 144 8.37 1.44 4.75
CA ALA A 144 7.98 1.67 3.37
C ALA A 144 7.31 0.43 2.77
N LEU A 145 6.32 0.69 1.92
CA LEU A 145 5.64 -0.30 1.10
C LEU A 145 6.16 -0.22 -0.32
N ASN A 146 6.39 -1.37 -0.94
CA ASN A 146 6.83 -1.45 -2.32
C ASN A 146 6.04 -2.51 -3.06
N LEU A 147 5.31 -2.09 -4.09
CA LEU A 147 4.46 -2.92 -4.93
C LEU A 147 5.09 -3.00 -6.33
N VAL A 148 5.42 -4.22 -6.75
CA VAL A 148 6.16 -4.49 -7.99
C VAL A 148 5.46 -5.55 -8.83
N ASP A 149 5.51 -5.39 -10.16
CA ASP A 149 5.22 -6.49 -11.08
C ASP A 149 6.39 -7.50 -11.07
N ALA A 150 6.15 -8.68 -10.49
CA ALA A 150 7.16 -9.72 -10.34
C ALA A 150 7.73 -10.21 -11.68
N ALA A 151 6.92 -10.23 -12.74
CA ALA A 151 7.38 -10.63 -14.07
C ALA A 151 8.27 -9.55 -14.71
N ALA A 152 7.96 -8.27 -14.48
CA ALA A 152 8.77 -7.16 -14.94
C ALA A 152 10.09 -7.05 -14.16
N GLU A 153 10.07 -7.28 -12.84
CA GLU A 153 11.27 -7.30 -12.01
C GLU A 153 12.25 -8.41 -12.45
N ALA A 154 11.73 -9.59 -12.77
CA ALA A 154 12.54 -10.69 -13.30
C ALA A 154 13.18 -10.35 -14.67
N ARG A 155 12.53 -9.52 -15.50
CA ARG A 155 13.10 -9.04 -16.76
C ARG A 155 14.23 -8.03 -16.52
N LEU A 156 14.05 -7.07 -15.61
CA LEU A 156 15.09 -6.11 -15.25
C LEU A 156 16.35 -6.80 -14.71
N ARG A 157 16.19 -7.74 -13.78
CA ARG A 157 17.33 -8.52 -13.25
C ARG A 157 18.07 -9.28 -14.34
N LYS A 158 17.38 -9.78 -15.37
CA LYS A 158 18.02 -10.43 -16.52
C LYS A 158 18.77 -9.44 -17.41
N THR A 159 18.25 -8.22 -17.58
CA THR A 159 18.91 -7.16 -18.35
C THR A 159 20.16 -6.67 -17.63
N ASP A 160 20.07 -6.46 -16.31
CA ASP A 160 21.20 -6.04 -15.48
C ASP A 160 22.27 -7.14 -15.36
N ALA A 161 21.87 -8.41 -15.26
CA ALA A 161 22.82 -9.55 -15.24
C ALA A 161 23.49 -9.82 -16.60
N LYS A 162 22.99 -9.23 -17.70
CA LYS A 162 23.60 -9.33 -19.03
C LYS A 162 24.60 -8.21 -19.32
N ARG A 163 24.67 -7.22 -18.44
CA ARG A 163 25.53 -6.04 -18.56
C ARG A 163 26.80 -6.22 -17.75
#